data_AF-A0A3D5JH25-F1
#
_entry.id   AF-A0A3D5JH25-F1
#
_cell.length_a   1.000
_cell.length_b   1.000
_cell.length_c   1.000
_cell.angle_alpha   90.00
_cell.angle_beta   90.00
_cell.angle_gamma   90.00
#
_symmetry.space_group_name_H-M   'P 1'
#
loop_
_entity.id
_entity.type
_entity.pdbx_description
1 polymer ?
#
loop_
_entity_poly.entity_id
_entity_poly.type
_entity_poly.pdbx_seq_one_letter_code
_entity_poly.pdbx_strand_id
1 'polypeptide(L)' 'MFKIFRKELDWNGTPLVLETGKVARQADGAVMVSLGETTVLCTAVAAHSPKPGQDFFPLTVNYQEKAFAAGKIPGG' A
#
# COMPACT_ATOMS: atom_id res chain seq x y z
N MET A 1 21.73 -6.83 -1.73
CA MET A 1 20.54 -6.57 -2.56
C MET A 1 19.31 -7.03 -1.79
N PHE A 2 18.22 -6.26 -1.78
CA PHE A 2 17.04 -6.59 -0.95
C PHE A 2 16.23 -7.74 -1.56
N LYS A 3 15.61 -8.56 -0.70
CA LYS A 3 14.75 -9.66 -1.12
C LYS A 3 13.38 -9.10 -1.51
N ILE A 4 13.03 -9.24 -2.78
CA ILE A 4 11.72 -8.83 -3.32
C ILE A 4 10.86 -10.08 -3.47
N PHE A 5 9.62 -10.00 -3.00
CA PHE A 5 8.61 -11.02 -3.25
C PHE A 5 7.58 -10.45 -4.21
N ARG A 6 7.36 -11.13 -5.33
CA ARG A 6 6.39 -10.76 -6.36
C ARG A 6 5.47 -11.93 -6.65
N LYS A 7 4.18 -11.66 -6.72
CA LYS A 7 3.16 -12.62 -7.16
C LYS A 7 2.30 -11.94 -8.22
N GLU A 8 1.96 -12.71 -9.24
CA GLU A 8 1.16 -12.29 -10.37
C GLU A 8 0.09 -13.34 -10.63
N LEU A 9 -1.14 -12.89 -10.89
CA LEU A 9 -2.26 -13.75 -11.22
C LEU A 9 -3.20 -13.05 -12.19
N ASP A 10 -3.90 -13.84 -13.00
CA ASP A 10 -4.97 -13.33 -13.85
C ASP A 10 -6.21 -13.05 -13.01
N TRP A 11 -6.66 -11.80 -13.02
CA TRP A 11 -7.90 -11.36 -12.41
C TRP A 11 -8.89 -10.96 -13.50
N ASN A 12 -9.66 -11.93 -13.97
CA ASN A 12 -10.68 -11.73 -15.00
C ASN A 12 -10.11 -11.09 -16.29
N GLY A 13 -9.00 -11.64 -16.79
CA GLY A 13 -8.28 -11.14 -17.96
C GLY A 13 -7.41 -9.90 -17.69
N THR A 14 -7.33 -9.43 -16.45
CA THR A 14 -6.48 -8.31 -16.04
C THR A 14 -5.39 -8.79 -15.09
N PRO A 15 -4.09 -8.54 -15.37
CA PRO A 15 -3.02 -9.00 -14.49
C PRO A 15 -3.06 -8.24 -13.16
N LEU A 16 -3.21 -9.00 -12.06
CA LEU A 16 -3.03 -8.50 -10.70
C LEU A 16 -1.63 -8.86 -10.22
N VAL A 17 -0.83 -7.85 -9.89
CA VAL A 17 0.54 -7.96 -9.40
C VAL A 17 0.64 -7.43 -7.98
N LEU A 18 1.25 -8.21 -7.10
CA LEU A 18 1.55 -7.87 -5.71
C LEU A 18 3.06 -7.94 -5.50
N GLU A 19 3.69 -6.84 -5.11
CA GLU A 19 5.13 -6.76 -4.85
C GLU A 19 5.43 -6.19 -3.46
N THR A 20 6.32 -6.84 -2.71
CA THR A 20 6.84 -6.34 -1.42
C THR A 20 8.36 -6.46 -1.32
N GLY A 21 8.98 -5.70 -0.42
CA GLY A 21 10.42 -5.71 -0.16
C GLY A 21 11.23 -4.70 -0.98
N LYS A 22 10.59 -3.94 -1.88
CA LYS A 22 11.24 -2.88 -2.68
C LYS A 22 11.00 -1.48 -2.11
N VAL A 23 9.74 -1.12 -1.86
CA VAL A 23 9.29 0.23 -1.47
C VAL A 23 8.80 0.25 -0.01
N ALA A 24 8.95 1.39 0.68
CA ALA A 24 8.40 1.64 2.03
C ALA A 24 8.76 0.58 3.11
N ARG A 25 9.99 0.06 3.06
CA ARG A 25 10.48 -1.06 3.89
C ARG A 25 10.55 -0.80 5.40
N GLN A 26 10.33 0.45 5.83
CA GLN A 26 10.27 0.80 7.25
C GLN A 26 8.87 0.63 7.85
N ALA A 27 7.83 0.50 7.02
CA ALA A 27 6.52 0.07 7.50
C ALA A 27 6.57 -1.42 7.87
N ASP A 28 5.73 -1.84 8.81
CA ASP A 28 5.62 -3.26 9.19
C ASP A 28 5.16 -4.13 8.01
N GLY A 29 4.29 -3.57 7.16
CA GLY A 29 3.91 -4.14 5.88
C GLY A 29 3.82 -3.07 4.80
N ALA A 30 4.37 -3.35 3.62
CA ALA A 30 4.23 -2.51 2.44
C ALA A 30 4.08 -3.37 1.18
N VAL A 31 3.03 -3.12 0.40
CA VAL A 31 2.77 -3.83 -0.87
C VAL A 31 2.48 -2.81 -1.96
N MET A 32 3.23 -2.90 -3.06
CA MET A 32 2.88 -2.26 -4.31
C MET A 32 1.92 -3.19 -5.05
N VAL A 33 0.73 -2.70 -5.35
CA VAL A 33 -0.32 -3.46 -6.04
C VAL A 33 -0.56 -2.82 -7.40
N SER A 34 -0.55 -3.62 -8.45
CA SER A 34 -0.95 -3.19 -9.79
C SER A 34 -2.06 -4.09 -10.31
N LEU A 35 -3.14 -3.51 -10.81
CA LEU A 35 -4.20 -4.21 -11.55
C LEU A 35 -4.26 -3.61 -12.96
N GLY A 36 -3.69 -4.33 -13.91
CA GLY A 36 -3.41 -3.77 -15.24
C GLY A 36 -2.46 -2.58 -15.13
N GLU A 37 -2.90 -1.41 -15.60
CA GLU A 37 -2.09 -0.18 -15.59
C GLU A 37 -2.28 0.68 -14.33
N THR A 38 -3.28 0.38 -13.50
CA THR A 38 -3.53 1.12 -12.26
C THR A 38 -2.66 0.58 -11.14
N THR A 39 -1.97 1.46 -10.43
CA THR A 39 -1.05 1.08 -9.34
C THR A 39 -1.32 1.85 -8.06
N VAL A 40 -1.27 1.15 -6.92
CA VAL A 40 -1.39 1.72 -5.57
C VAL A 40 -0.31 1.19 -4.64
N LEU A 41 0.12 2.02 -3.70
CA LEU A 41 1.00 1.62 -2.60
C LEU A 41 0.17 1.50 -1.32
N CYS A 42 0.13 0.32 -0.73
CA CYS A 42 -0.54 0.06 0.54
C CYS A 42 0.51 -0.15 1.63
N THR A 43 0.42 0.61 2.71
CA THR A 43 1.26 0.44 3.90
C THR A 43 0.40 0.15 5.12
N ALA A 44 0.90 -0.72 5.99
CA ALA A 44 0.31 -1.03 7.29
C ALA A 44 1.40 -0.90 8.36
N VAL A 45 1.07 -0.22 9.44
CA VAL A 45 1.93 -0.05 10.62
C VAL A 45 1.12 -0.35 11.87
N ALA A 46 1.74 -1.03 12.83
CA ALA A 46 1.13 -1.42 14.09
C ALA A 46 2.03 -1.01 15.24
N ALA A 47 1.45 -0.35 16.25
CA ALA A 47 2.17 -0.11 17.49
C ALA A 47 2.49 -1.44 18.18
N HIS A 48 3.73 -1.63 18.65
CA HIS A 48 4.12 -2.85 19.37
C HIS A 48 3.50 -2.95 20.76
N SER A 49 2.93 -1.86 21.29
CA SER A 49 2.25 -1.83 22.58
C SER A 49 0.97 -0.97 22.52
N PRO A 50 -0.07 -1.35 23.28
CA PRO A 50 -1.28 -0.55 23.40
C PRO A 50 -1.00 0.74 24.19
N LYS A 51 -1.76 1.80 23.90
CA LYS A 51 -1.69 3.04 24.69
C LYS A 51 -2.33 2.81 26.07
N PRO A 52 -1.76 3.37 27.17
CA PRO A 52 -2.39 3.31 28.48
C PRO A 52 -3.81 3.88 28.45
N GLY A 53 -4.77 3.18 29.07
CA GLY A 53 -6.17 3.60 29.13
C GLY A 53 -6.96 3.45 27.82
N GLN A 54 -6.41 2.77 26.81
CA GLN A 54 -7.13 2.44 25.57
C GLN A 54 -8.26 1.44 25.83
N ASP A 55 -9.50 1.84 25.57
CA ASP A 55 -10.73 1.06 25.80
C ASP A 55 -11.41 0.57 24.51
N PHE A 56 -10.93 1.00 23.34
CA PHE A 56 -11.37 0.54 22.01
C PHE A 56 -10.18 0.24 21.10
N PHE A 57 -10.40 -0.39 19.94
CA PHE A 57 -9.35 -0.65 18.96
C PHE A 57 -9.10 0.57 18.02
N PRO A 58 -7.96 1.28 18.12
CA PRO A 58 -7.72 2.48 17.34
C PRO A 58 -7.15 2.14 15.96
N LEU A 59 -8.04 1.92 14.99
CA LEU A 59 -7.68 1.72 13.58
C LEU A 59 -7.96 2.99 12.77
N THR A 60 -7.02 3.39 11.92
CA THR A 60 -7.20 4.49 10.97
C THR A 60 -6.82 4.03 9.58
N VAL A 61 -7.65 4.38 8.60
CA VAL A 61 -7.41 4.10 7.18
C VAL A 61 -7.36 5.42 6.45
N ASN A 62 -6.25 5.67 5.76
CA ASN A 62 -6.08 6.85 4.91
C ASN A 62 -5.97 6.41 3.46
N TYR A 63 -6.97 6.74 2.65
CA TYR A 63 -6.91 6.62 1.20
C TYR A 63 -6.61 7.99 0.60
N GLN A 64 -5.61 8.07 -0.27
CA GLN A 64 -5.23 9.30 -0.94
C GLN A 64 -4.92 9.04 -2.41
N GLU A 65 -5.56 9.79 -3.29
CA GLU A 65 -5.19 9.85 -4.70
C GLU A 65 -4.18 10.96 -4.92
N LYS A 66 -3.18 10.70 -5.76
CA LYS A 66 -2.23 11.72 -6.18
C LYS A 66 -2.58 12.16 -7.60
N ALA A 67 -2.75 13.46 -7.82
CA ALA A 67 -3.13 14.00 -9.13
C ALA A 67 -2.17 13.57 -10.26
N PHE A 68 -0.87 13.41 -9.94
CA PHE A 68 0.12 12.93 -10.89
C PHE A 68 -0.15 11.51 -11.39
N ALA A 69 -0.91 10.69 -10.65
CA ALA A 69 -1.29 9.33 -11.08
C ALA A 69 -2.15 9.34 -12.35
N ALA A 70 -2.84 10.46 -12.61
CA ALA A 70 -3.60 10.69 -13.84
C ALA A 70 -2.94 11.75 -14.76
N GLY A 71 -1.67 12.08 -14.53
CA GLY A 71 -0.95 13.10 -15.31
C GLY A 71 -1.44 14.53 -15.12
N LYS A 72 -2.09 14.85 -13.99
CA LYS A 72 -2.65 16.18 -13.71
C LYS A 72 -1.83 16.92 -12.64
N ILE A 73 -1.76 18.26 -12.77
CA ILE A 73 -1.28 19.16 -11.73
C ILE A 73 -2.48 19.61 -10.88
N PRO A 74 -2.41 19.60 -9.54
CA PRO A 74 -3.48 20.12 -8.69
C PRO A 74 -3.78 21.60 -9.00
N GLY A 75 -5.01 21.91 -9.40
CA GLY A 75 -5.51 23.28 -9.51
C GLY A 75 -6.23 23.62 -8.22
N GLY A 76 -5.54 24.33 -7.32
CA GLY A 76 -5.96 24.59 -5.93
C GLY A 76 -7.32 25.27 -5.75
#